data_AF-H8YFP2-F1
#
_entry.id   AF-H8YFP2-F1
#
_cell.length_a   1.000
_cell.length_b   1.000
_cell.length_c   1.000
_cell.angle_alpha   90.00
_cell.angle_beta   90.00
_cell.angle_gamma   90.00
#
_symmetry.space_group_name_H-M   'P 1'
#
loop_
_entity.id
_entity.type
_entity.pdbx_description
1 polymer ?
#
loop_
_entity_poly.entity_id
_entity_poly.type
_entity_poly.pdbx_seq_one_letter_code
_entity_poly.pdbx_strand_id
1 'polypeptide(L)' 'FGQVTSYFFCSLTLALGCIFCSKLLHETLLSYVFRWPMELFDTTPLGRVVNRFSKDVDTIDNVLPMLWRMVNRQAFAVLA' A
#
# COMPACT_ATOMS: atom_id res chain seq x y z
N PHE A 1 -0.03 26.55 13.12
CA PHE A 1 1.17 25.77 13.48
C PHE A 1 0.91 24.27 13.61
N GLY A 2 -0.08 23.81 14.39
CA GLY A 2 -0.35 22.37 14.59
C GLY A 2 -0.69 21.57 13.31
N GLN A 3 -1.34 22.21 12.34
CA GLN A 3 -1.66 21.57 11.06
C GLN A 3 -0.39 21.26 10.22
N VAL A 4 0.57 22.19 10.18
CA VAL A 4 1.80 22.05 9.39
C VAL A 4 2.70 20.95 9.97
N THR A 5 2.84 20.92 11.30
CA THR A 5 3.60 19.86 11.97
C THR A 5 2.96 18.50 11.76
N SER A 6 1.63 18.40 11.89
CA SER A 6 0.90 17.16 11.63
C SER A 6 1.11 16.64 10.21
N TYR A 7 1.05 17.51 9.18
CA TYR A 7 1.32 17.11 7.80
C TYR A 7 2.74 16.58 7.58
N PHE A 8 3.74 17.20 8.21
CA PHE A 8 5.13 16.75 8.08
C PHE A 8 5.33 15.35 8.67
N PHE A 9 4.88 15.11 9.90
CA PHE A 9 4.97 13.81 10.56
C PHE A 9 4.17 12.74 9.81
N CYS A 10 2.98 13.08 9.35
CA CYS A 10 2.12 12.21 8.57
C CYS A 10 2.77 11.82 7.23
N SER A 11 3.37 12.77 6.51
CA SER A 11 4.04 12.50 5.25
C SER A 11 5.26 11.60 5.45
N LEU A 12 6.04 11.81 6.51
CA LEU A 12 7.22 11.00 6.80
C LEU A 12 6.85 9.55 7.17
N THR A 13 5.86 9.39 8.06
CA THR A 13 5.40 8.06 8.50
C THR A 13 4.77 7.26 7.35
N LEU A 14 3.95 7.90 6.51
CA LEU A 14 3.38 7.26 5.32
C LEU A 14 4.44 6.86 4.31
N ALA A 15 5.41 7.73 4.02
CA ALA A 15 6.46 7.42 3.05
C ALA A 15 7.30 6.20 3.48
N LEU A 16 7.73 6.16 4.75
CA LEU A 16 8.48 5.03 5.28
C LEU A 16 7.63 3.75 5.36
N GLY A 17 6.37 3.89 5.78
CA GLY A 17 5.42 2.78 5.89
C GLY A 17 5.10 2.13 4.54
N CYS A 18 4.84 2.92 3.50
CA CYS A 18 4.54 2.41 2.16
C CYS A 18 5.73 1.62 1.60
N ILE A 19 6.96 2.14 1.73
CA ILE A 19 8.17 1.45 1.27
C ILE A 19 8.35 0.10 1.99
N PHE A 20 8.15 0.07 3.31
CA PHE A 20 8.26 -1.16 4.09
C PHE A 20 7.18 -2.18 3.71
N CYS A 21 5.92 -1.74 3.63
CA CYS A 21 4.81 -2.60 3.22
C CYS A 21 4.99 -3.15 1.80
N SER A 22 5.37 -2.31 0.84
CA SER A 22 5.59 -2.72 -0.55
C SER A 22 6.66 -3.82 -0.66
N LYS A 23 7.79 -3.66 0.05
CA LYS A 23 8.82 -4.72 0.15
C LYS A 23 8.30 -6.00 0.78
N LEU A 24 7.64 -5.90 1.94
CA LEU A 24 7.13 -7.07 2.65
C LEU A 24 6.12 -7.85 1.81
N LEU A 25 5.21 -7.14 1.12
CA LEU A 25 4.18 -7.72 0.28
C LEU A 25 4.80 -8.42 -0.94
N HIS A 26 5.81 -7.79 -1.56
CA HIS A 26 6.54 -8.38 -2.67
C HIS A 26 7.26 -9.69 -2.29
N GLU A 27 8.04 -9.67 -1.20
CA GLU A 27 8.77 -10.85 -0.70
C GLU A 27 7.80 -11.99 -0.33
N THR A 28 6.71 -11.63 0.36
CA THR A 28 5.69 -12.59 0.79
C THR A 28 5.06 -13.28 -0.42
N LEU A 29 4.59 -12.52 -1.41
CA LEU A 29 3.97 -13.09 -2.61
C LEU A 29 4.95 -13.91 -3.44
N LEU A 30 6.17 -13.44 -3.61
CA LEU A 30 7.20 -14.17 -4.33
C LEU A 30 7.46 -15.54 -3.69
N SER A 31 7.56 -15.59 -2.35
CA SER A 31 7.72 -16.85 -1.62
C SER A 31 6.53 -17.81 -1.77
N TYR A 32 5.30 -17.28 -1.84
CA TYR A 32 4.09 -18.08 -2.05
C TYR A 32 4.01 -18.64 -3.47
N VAL A 33 4.33 -17.82 -4.47
CA VAL A 33 4.32 -18.22 -5.88
C VAL A 33 5.34 -19.33 -6.12
N PHE A 34 6.56 -19.23 -5.60
CA PHE A 34 7.57 -20.29 -5.74
C PHE A 34 7.17 -21.63 -5.08
N ARG A 35 6.21 -21.61 -4.15
CA ARG A 35 5.71 -22.81 -3.45
C ARG A 35 4.46 -23.42 -4.10
N TRP A 36 3.89 -22.80 -5.13
CA TRP A 36 2.68 -23.32 -5.76
C TRP A 36 2.97 -24.55 -6.65
N PRO A 37 2.09 -25.55 -6.64
CA PRO A 37 2.18 -26.68 -7.58
C PRO A 37 1.89 -26.19 -9.01
N MET A 38 2.51 -26.83 -10.01
CA MET A 38 2.35 -26.39 -11.41
C MET A 38 0.89 -26.42 -11.91
N GLU A 39 0.05 -27.31 -11.40
CA GLU A 39 -1.38 -27.37 -11.72
C GLU A 39 -2.14 -26.08 -11.35
N LEU A 40 -1.66 -25.33 -10.35
CA LEU A 40 -2.25 -24.03 -9.97
C LEU A 40 -1.90 -22.92 -10.98
N PHE A 41 -0.77 -23.05 -11.68
CA PHE A 41 -0.35 -22.09 -12.70
C PHE A 41 -1.18 -22.22 -14.00
N ASP A 42 -1.76 -23.39 -14.25
CA ASP A 42 -2.69 -23.61 -15.37
C ASP A 42 -4.08 -23.04 -15.10
N THR A 43 -4.53 -23.05 -13.84
CA THR A 43 -5.85 -22.52 -13.43
C THR A 43 -5.83 -21.02 -13.12
N THR A 44 -4.69 -20.51 -12.63
CA THR A 44 -4.46 -19.07 -12.41
C THR A 44 -3.25 -18.58 -13.20
N PRO A 45 -3.46 -17.91 -14.34
CA PRO A 45 -2.34 -17.44 -15.15
C PRO A 45 -1.49 -16.44 -14.37
N LEU A 46 -0.17 -16.52 -14.49
CA LEU A 46 0.80 -15.60 -13.87
C LEU A 46 0.42 -14.13 -14.06
N GLY A 47 -0.11 -13.77 -15.23
CA GLY A 47 -0.59 -12.41 -15.51
C GLY A 47 -1.70 -11.93 -14.58
N ARG A 48 -2.59 -12.82 -14.09
CA ARG A 48 -3.65 -12.47 -13.14
C ARG A 48 -3.08 -12.23 -11.74
N VAL A 49 -2.08 -13.01 -11.33
CA VAL A 49 -1.36 -12.82 -10.06
C VAL A 49 -0.59 -11.50 -10.08
N VAL A 50 0.16 -11.23 -11.15
CA VAL A 50 0.88 -9.97 -11.32
C VAL A 50 -0.09 -8.78 -11.36
N ASN A 51 -1.20 -8.88 -12.09
CA ASN A 51 -2.21 -7.82 -12.13
C ASN A 51 -2.83 -7.53 -10.76
N ARG A 52 -3.05 -8.57 -9.94
CA ARG A 52 -3.53 -8.40 -8.56
C ARG A 52 -2.45 -7.77 -7.67
N PHE A 53 -1.21 -8.24 -7.75
CA PHE A 53 -0.09 -7.66 -7.02
C PHE A 53 0.10 -6.18 -7.35
N SER A 54 0.13 -5.82 -8.63
CA SER A 54 0.26 -4.43 -9.06
C SER A 54 -0.87 -3.54 -8.53
N LYS A 55 -2.12 -4.04 -8.51
CA LYS A 55 -3.26 -3.30 -7.94
C LYS A 55 -3.14 -3.14 -6.42
N ASP A 56 -2.71 -4.17 -5.72
CA ASP A 56 -2.56 -4.14 -4.27
C ASP A 56 -1.44 -3.16 -3.86
N VAL A 57 -0.30 -3.18 -4.57
CA VAL A 57 0.80 -2.22 -4.40
C VAL A 57 0.35 -0.79 -4.72
N ASP A 58 -0.34 -0.58 -5.85
CA ASP A 58 -0.86 0.74 -6.21
C ASP A 58 -1.84 1.30 -5.16
N THR A 59 -2.66 0.42 -4.57
CA THR A 59 -3.58 0.80 -3.49
C THR A 59 -2.81 1.26 -2.24
N ILE A 60 -1.73 0.56 -1.88
CA ILE A 60 -0.91 0.91 -0.72
C ILE A 60 -0.12 2.20 -0.97
N ASP A 61 0.44 2.37 -2.17
CA ASP A 61 1.33 3.49 -2.47
C ASP A 61 0.58 4.78 -2.82
N ASN A 62 -0.60 4.69 -3.43
CA ASN A 62 -1.35 5.87 -3.91
C ASN A 62 -2.67 6.10 -3.18
N VAL A 63 -3.48 5.07 -2.98
CA VAL A 63 -4.82 5.22 -2.40
C VAL A 63 -4.74 5.44 -0.89
N LEU A 64 -3.91 4.67 -0.17
CA LEU A 64 -3.77 4.78 1.28
C LEU A 64 -3.28 6.18 1.72
N PRO A 65 -2.22 6.77 1.12
CA PRO A 65 -1.76 8.10 1.50
C PRO A 65 -2.77 9.19 1.14
N MET A 66 -3.51 9.02 0.04
CA MET A 66 -4.57 9.95 -0.35
C MET A 66 -5.68 9.98 0.69
N LEU A 67 -6.22 8.82 1.07
CA LEU A 67 -7.27 8.70 2.09
C LEU A 67 -6.81 9.29 3.42
N TRP A 68 -5.58 8.97 3.82
CA TRP A 68 -5.03 9.47 5.07
C TRP A 68 -4.88 11.00 5.08
N ARG A 69 -4.42 11.60 3.97
CA ARG A 69 -4.38 13.06 3.81
C ARG A 69 -5.77 13.69 3.88
N MET A 70 -6.78 13.05 3.29
CA MET A 70 -8.17 13.51 3.35
C MET A 70 -8.71 13.48 4.79
N VAL A 71 -8.51 12.38 5.51
CA VAL A 71 -8.92 12.26 6.92
C VAL A 71 -8.23 13.32 7.78
N ASN A 72 -6.92 13.50 7.63
CA ASN A 72 -6.17 14.51 8.37
C ASN A 72 -6.73 15.92 8.12
N ARG A 73 -7.02 16.26 6.85
CA ARG A 73 -7.63 17.55 6.49
C ARG A 73 -9.02 17.75 7.11
N GLN A 74 -9.89 16.74 7.05
CA GLN A 74 -11.24 16.83 7.61
C GLN A 74 -11.23 16.92 9.13
N ALA A 75 -10.35 16.16 9.79
CA ALA A 75 -10.19 16.22 11.24
C ALA A 75 -9.82 17.65 11.71
N PHE A 76 -8.87 18.29 11.05
CA PHE A 76 -8.51 19.69 11.37
C PHE A 76 -9.62 20.69 11.00
N ALA A 77 -10.42 20.42 9.98
CA ALA A 77 -11.54 21.29 9.59
C ALA A 77 -12.70 21.27 10.59
N VAL A 78 -12.92 20.15 11.29
CA VAL A 78 -13.95 20.02 12.34
C VAL A 78 -13.45 20.54 13.70
N LEU A 79 -12.14 20.48 13.94
CA LEU A 79 -11.50 20.95 15.18
C LEU A 79 -11.23 22.47 15.21
N ALA A 80 -11.31 23.16 14.08
CA ALA A 80 -11.10 24.60 13.94
C ALA A 80 -12.43 25.36 13.96
#